data_AF-K9KCX7-F1
#
_entry.id   AF-K9KCX7-F1
#
_cell.length_a   1.000
_cell.length_b   1.000
_cell.length_c   1.000
_cell.angle_alpha   90.00
_cell.angle_beta   90.00
_cell.angle_gamma   90.00
#
_symmetry.space_group_name_H-M   'P 1'
#
loop_
_entity.id
_entity.type
_entity.pdbx_description
1 polymer ?
#
loop_
_entity_poly.entity_id
_entity_poly.type
_entity_poly.pdbx_seq_one_letter_code
_entity_poly.pdbx_strand_id
1 'polypeptide(L)'
;EMAVDLEDQDWLDMNNVEQAVFARLLLQDPGNHLINMTSSTTLNLSADRDAGERHIFCYLYSCFQRAKEEITKVPENLLPFAVQCRNLTVSNTRTVLLTPEIYVDQNIHEQLVDLMLEAIQGAHFEDVTEFLEEVIEALILDEEVRTFPEVMIPVFDILLGRIKDLELCQILLYAYLDILLYFTRQKDVAKVFVDYIQPKDPSNGQMYQKTLLGVILNISCLLKTPGVVENHGYFLTPSRSSPQEIKVQEANIHQFMAQFHEKIYQMLKNLLQLSPETKHCILSWLGNCLHANAGRTKIWANQMPEIFFQMYASDAFFLNLGAALLKLCQPFCKPRSSRLLTFNPTYCALKELNDEERKIKNVHMRG
;
A
#
# COMPACT_ATOMS: atom_id res chain seq x y z
N GLU A 1 -12.52 32.96 -17.40
CA GLU A 1 -13.26 32.15 -18.41
C GLU A 1 -14.60 31.65 -17.89
N MET A 2 -14.73 31.07 -16.68
CA MET A 2 -16.04 30.70 -16.11
C MET A 2 -17.11 31.81 -16.10
N ALA A 3 -16.73 33.07 -15.85
CA ALA A 3 -17.68 34.19 -15.86
C ALA A 3 -18.32 34.45 -17.24
N VAL A 4 -17.72 33.97 -18.33
CA VAL A 4 -18.24 34.14 -19.70
C VAL A 4 -19.28 33.07 -20.04
N ASP A 5 -19.17 31.88 -19.45
CA ASP A 5 -20.10 30.75 -19.68
C ASP A 5 -21.36 30.81 -18.79
N LEU A 6 -21.36 31.66 -17.75
CA LEU A 6 -22.41 31.72 -16.73
C LEU A 6 -23.45 32.84 -16.93
N GLU A 7 -23.66 33.36 -18.14
CA GLU A 7 -24.72 34.36 -18.46
C GLU A 7 -24.87 35.50 -17.42
N ASP A 8 -23.76 36.14 -17.02
CA ASP A 8 -23.74 37.24 -16.01
C ASP A 8 -24.11 36.82 -14.56
N GLN A 9 -23.99 35.54 -14.20
CA GLN A 9 -24.23 35.05 -12.85
C GLN A 9 -23.01 35.25 -11.93
N ASP A 10 -23.12 36.18 -10.96
CA ASP A 10 -22.06 36.50 -9.97
C ASP A 10 -22.13 35.64 -8.68
N TRP A 11 -23.00 34.62 -8.62
CA TRP A 11 -23.19 33.78 -7.43
C TRP A 11 -23.04 32.29 -7.73
N LEU A 12 -22.49 31.56 -6.75
CA LEU A 12 -22.37 30.11 -6.80
C LEU A 12 -23.72 29.47 -6.46
N ASP A 13 -24.17 28.53 -7.28
CA ASP A 13 -25.34 27.70 -7.02
C ASP A 13 -25.06 26.24 -7.38
N MET A 14 -26.05 25.37 -7.17
CA MET A 14 -25.87 23.94 -7.40
C MET A 14 -25.84 23.54 -8.88
N ASN A 15 -26.19 24.45 -9.79
CA ASN A 15 -26.07 24.21 -11.23
C ASN A 15 -24.64 24.44 -11.71
N ASN A 16 -23.87 25.32 -11.03
CA ASN A 16 -22.52 25.69 -11.42
C ASN A 16 -21.41 25.16 -10.49
N VAL A 17 -21.75 24.55 -9.35
CA VAL A 17 -20.78 24.04 -8.36
C VAL A 17 -19.82 22.99 -8.94
N GLU A 18 -20.28 22.11 -9.82
CA GLU A 18 -19.42 21.06 -10.41
C GLU A 18 -18.34 21.69 -11.30
N GLN A 19 -18.73 22.63 -12.16
CA GLN A 19 -17.81 23.38 -13.00
C GLN A 19 -16.84 24.22 -12.16
N ALA A 20 -17.32 24.81 -11.06
CA ALA A 20 -16.50 25.57 -10.12
C ALA A 20 -15.43 24.70 -9.45
N VAL A 21 -15.80 23.50 -8.99
CA VAL A 21 -14.85 22.55 -8.40
C VAL A 21 -13.82 22.14 -9.44
N PHE A 22 -14.24 21.72 -10.64
CA PHE A 22 -13.33 21.31 -11.70
C PHE A 22 -12.35 22.43 -12.09
N ALA A 23 -12.84 23.65 -12.32
CA ALA A 23 -12.00 24.80 -12.63
C ALA A 23 -11.01 25.10 -11.49
N ARG A 24 -11.44 24.97 -10.23
CA ARG A 24 -10.56 25.11 -9.06
C ARG A 24 -9.44 24.08 -9.09
N LEU A 25 -9.71 22.82 -9.43
CA LEU A 25 -8.69 21.77 -9.46
C LEU A 25 -7.61 22.00 -10.52
N LEU A 26 -7.92 22.77 -11.58
CA LEU A 26 -6.96 23.14 -12.63
C LEU A 26 -6.06 24.34 -12.26
N LEU A 27 -6.32 25.02 -11.14
CA LEU A 27 -5.50 26.15 -10.69
C LEU A 27 -4.16 25.64 -10.11
N GLN A 28 -3.05 26.17 -10.64
CA GLN A 28 -1.71 25.86 -10.13
C GLN A 28 -1.44 26.44 -8.73
N ASP A 29 -1.99 27.63 -8.47
CA ASP A 29 -1.87 28.33 -7.18
C ASP A 29 -3.25 28.83 -6.71
N PRO A 30 -4.08 27.94 -6.11
CA PRO A 30 -5.41 28.29 -5.63
C PRO A 30 -5.40 29.44 -4.61
N GLY A 31 -4.32 29.56 -3.81
CA GLY A 31 -4.20 30.58 -2.76
C GLY A 31 -4.20 32.02 -3.28
N ASN A 32 -3.76 32.24 -4.53
CA ASN A 32 -3.79 33.57 -5.14
C ASN A 32 -5.16 33.98 -5.70
N HIS A 33 -6.13 33.07 -5.69
CA HIS A 33 -7.45 33.26 -6.29
C HIS A 33 -8.57 33.28 -5.25
N LEU A 34 -8.24 33.45 -3.97
CA LEU A 34 -9.20 33.45 -2.87
C LEU A 34 -10.07 34.71 -2.89
N ILE A 35 -11.39 34.50 -2.79
CA ILE A 35 -12.39 35.57 -2.74
C ILE A 35 -13.03 35.60 -1.34
N ASN A 36 -12.85 36.71 -0.62
CA ASN A 36 -13.44 36.91 0.69
C ASN A 36 -14.83 37.53 0.58
N MET A 37 -15.86 36.72 0.80
CA MET A 37 -17.27 37.15 0.72
C MET A 37 -17.78 37.84 2.00
N THR A 38 -17.01 37.82 3.10
CA THR A 38 -17.39 38.50 4.34
C THR A 38 -16.63 39.81 4.49
N SER A 39 -17.35 40.89 4.82
CA SER A 39 -16.82 42.24 5.10
C SER A 39 -16.10 42.34 6.44
N SER A 40 -15.82 41.21 7.11
CA SER A 40 -15.22 41.21 8.45
C SER A 40 -13.73 41.49 8.35
N THR A 41 -13.24 42.42 9.17
CA THR A 41 -11.81 42.76 9.33
C THR A 41 -10.97 41.61 9.90
N THR A 42 -11.58 40.46 10.21
CA THR A 42 -10.94 39.26 10.75
C THR A 42 -10.71 38.24 9.65
N LEU A 43 -9.45 38.04 9.26
CA LEU A 43 -9.02 36.96 8.36
C LEU A 43 -9.40 35.60 8.95
N ASN A 44 -10.20 34.82 8.23
CA ASN A 44 -10.45 33.43 8.57
C ASN A 44 -9.32 32.56 8.01
N LEU A 45 -8.19 32.56 8.71
CA LEU A 45 -6.97 31.88 8.30
C LEU A 45 -7.18 30.37 8.01
N SER A 46 -8.15 29.74 8.67
CA SER A 46 -8.47 28.33 8.42
C SER A 46 -9.19 28.15 7.08
N ALA A 47 -10.16 29.00 6.78
CA ALA A 47 -10.88 28.93 5.50
C ALA A 47 -9.96 29.26 4.32
N ASP A 48 -9.09 30.26 4.47
CA ASP A 48 -8.11 30.64 3.46
C ASP A 48 -7.12 29.51 3.19
N ARG A 49 -6.61 28.86 4.24
CA ARG A 49 -5.73 27.70 4.11
C ARG A 49 -6.42 26.55 3.38
N ASP A 50 -7.64 26.20 3.78
CA ASP A 50 -8.36 25.06 3.23
C ASP A 50 -8.75 25.30 1.76
N ALA A 51 -9.17 26.52 1.41
CA ALA A 51 -9.49 26.90 0.04
C ALA A 51 -8.23 26.98 -0.84
N GLY A 52 -7.12 27.45 -0.26
CA GLY A 52 -5.81 27.59 -0.90
C GLY A 52 -4.99 26.30 -1.00
N GLU A 53 -5.49 25.15 -0.52
CA GLU A 53 -4.77 23.87 -0.54
C GLU A 53 -4.33 23.49 -1.97
N ARG A 54 -3.02 23.34 -2.19
CA ARG A 54 -2.46 23.10 -3.51
C ARG A 54 -2.60 21.63 -3.96
N HIS A 55 -2.58 20.69 -3.02
CA HIS A 55 -2.70 19.27 -3.31
C HIS A 55 -4.16 18.93 -3.54
N ILE A 56 -4.48 18.53 -4.78
CA ILE A 56 -5.84 18.22 -5.22
C ILE A 56 -6.47 17.15 -4.35
N PHE A 57 -5.73 16.07 -4.04
CA PHE A 57 -6.26 14.95 -3.26
C PHE A 57 -6.61 15.38 -1.82
N CYS A 58 -5.73 16.16 -1.18
CA CYS A 58 -5.95 16.67 0.18
C CYS A 58 -7.13 17.65 0.23
N TYR A 59 -7.27 18.51 -0.79
CA TYR A 59 -8.41 19.41 -0.91
C TYR A 59 -9.74 18.66 -1.04
N LEU A 60 -9.81 17.67 -1.94
CA LEU A 60 -11.02 16.89 -2.17
C LEU A 60 -11.42 16.09 -0.93
N TYR A 61 -10.44 15.50 -0.23
CA TYR A 61 -10.69 14.84 1.06
C TYR A 61 -11.22 15.81 2.13
N SER A 62 -10.63 17.00 2.25
CA SER A 62 -11.09 18.01 3.20
C SER A 62 -12.51 18.50 2.86
N CYS A 63 -12.84 18.64 1.57
CA CYS A 63 -14.20 18.90 1.12
C CYS A 63 -15.17 17.77 1.48
N PHE A 64 -14.75 16.52 1.32
CA PHE A 64 -15.53 15.34 1.69
C PHE A 64 -15.85 15.35 3.19
N GLN A 65 -14.85 15.59 4.05
CA GLN A 65 -15.03 15.67 5.49
C GLN A 65 -16.01 16.79 5.88
N ARG A 66 -15.84 17.99 5.34
CA ARG A 66 -16.75 19.11 5.60
C ARG A 66 -18.18 18.78 5.17
N ALA A 67 -18.37 18.21 3.97
CA ALA A 67 -19.68 17.81 3.50
C ALA A 67 -20.31 16.73 4.39
N LYS A 68 -19.53 15.72 4.82
CA LYS A 68 -19.94 14.67 5.75
C LYS A 68 -20.41 15.25 7.09
N GLU A 69 -19.67 16.20 7.65
CA GLU A 69 -20.09 16.88 8.87
C GLU A 69 -21.38 17.67 8.68
N GLU A 70 -21.48 18.45 7.61
CA GLU A 70 -22.66 19.28 7.35
C GLU A 70 -23.93 18.46 7.15
N ILE A 71 -23.84 17.26 6.55
CA ILE A 71 -24.98 16.32 6.44
C ILE A 71 -25.67 16.06 7.78
N THR A 72 -24.92 16.09 8.90
CA THR A 72 -25.47 15.86 10.24
C THR A 72 -26.05 17.11 10.91
N LYS A 73 -25.75 18.30 10.37
CA LYS A 73 -26.06 19.61 10.98
C LYS A 73 -27.15 20.36 10.20
N VAL A 74 -27.22 20.18 8.89
CA VAL A 74 -28.10 20.96 8.02
C VAL A 74 -29.58 20.58 8.20
N PRO A 75 -30.50 21.54 8.06
CA PRO A 75 -31.93 21.27 7.97
C PRO A 75 -32.29 20.29 6.84
N GLU A 76 -33.41 19.57 6.96
CA GLU A 76 -33.87 18.57 5.97
C GLU A 76 -33.97 19.13 4.55
N ASN A 77 -34.35 20.40 4.38
CA ASN A 77 -34.45 21.04 3.07
C ASN A 77 -33.08 21.34 2.42
N LEU A 78 -31.99 21.35 3.20
CA LEU A 78 -30.62 21.55 2.71
C LEU A 78 -29.82 20.25 2.62
N LEU A 79 -30.32 19.17 3.23
CA LEU A 79 -29.68 17.86 3.21
C LEU A 79 -29.34 17.34 1.80
N PRO A 80 -30.22 17.43 0.77
CA PRO A 80 -29.89 16.96 -0.57
C PRO A 80 -28.67 17.66 -1.16
N PHE A 81 -28.48 18.95 -0.87
CA PHE A 81 -27.33 19.72 -1.36
C PHE A 81 -26.03 19.30 -0.66
N ALA A 82 -26.06 19.09 0.66
CA ALA A 82 -24.91 18.60 1.39
C ALA A 82 -24.47 17.20 0.90
N VAL A 83 -25.43 16.32 0.63
CA VAL A 83 -25.17 15.00 0.02
C VAL A 83 -24.59 15.15 -1.39
N GLN A 84 -25.14 16.05 -2.22
CA GLN A 84 -24.62 16.30 -3.56
C GLN A 84 -23.18 16.82 -3.53
N CYS A 85 -22.84 17.73 -2.61
CA CYS A 85 -21.46 18.20 -2.42
C CYS A 85 -20.52 17.06 -2.06
N ARG A 86 -20.92 16.14 -1.16
CA ARG A 86 -20.11 14.95 -0.84
C ARG A 86 -19.90 14.08 -2.08
N ASN A 87 -20.96 13.77 -2.82
CA ASN A 87 -20.86 12.95 -4.03
C ASN A 87 -19.97 13.61 -5.11
N LEU A 88 -20.01 14.93 -5.23
CA LEU A 88 -19.12 15.67 -6.14
C LEU A 88 -17.65 15.51 -5.78
N THR A 89 -17.30 15.44 -4.49
CA THR A 89 -15.90 15.20 -4.08
C THR A 89 -15.42 13.81 -4.49
N VAL A 90 -16.25 12.77 -4.34
CA VAL A 90 -15.94 11.41 -4.79
C VAL A 90 -15.82 11.36 -6.32
N SER A 91 -16.77 11.94 -7.05
CA SER A 91 -16.78 11.99 -8.51
C SER A 91 -15.53 12.71 -9.06
N ASN A 92 -15.19 13.88 -8.51
CA ASN A 92 -13.99 14.61 -8.94
C ASN A 92 -12.71 13.86 -8.60
N THR A 93 -12.63 13.19 -7.44
CA THR A 93 -11.45 12.38 -7.07
C THR A 93 -11.26 11.21 -8.03
N ARG A 94 -12.37 10.57 -8.43
CA ARG A 94 -12.37 9.56 -9.48
C ARG A 94 -11.83 10.14 -10.79
N THR A 95 -12.35 11.28 -11.26
CA THR A 95 -11.85 11.94 -12.48
C THR A 95 -10.35 12.24 -12.38
N VAL A 96 -9.90 12.78 -11.25
CA VAL A 96 -8.50 13.09 -10.98
C VAL A 96 -7.59 11.85 -11.11
N LEU A 97 -8.05 10.69 -10.65
CA LEU A 97 -7.32 9.43 -10.75
C LEU A 97 -7.35 8.81 -12.16
N LEU A 98 -8.40 9.08 -12.94
CA LEU A 98 -8.53 8.57 -14.31
C LEU A 98 -7.75 9.40 -15.34
N THR A 99 -7.62 10.71 -15.12
CA THR A 99 -6.94 11.64 -16.03
C THR A 99 -5.92 12.53 -15.31
N PRO A 100 -4.96 11.98 -14.54
CA PRO A 100 -4.01 12.76 -13.75
C PRO A 100 -3.17 13.76 -14.58
N GLU A 101 -2.93 13.47 -15.86
CA GLU A 101 -2.16 14.27 -16.81
C GLU A 101 -2.73 15.67 -17.09
N ILE A 102 -4.02 15.91 -16.82
CA ILE A 102 -4.61 17.25 -17.02
C ILE A 102 -4.20 18.23 -15.92
N TYR A 103 -3.70 17.73 -14.79
CA TYR A 103 -3.32 18.52 -13.63
C TYR A 103 -1.81 18.80 -13.64
N VAL A 104 -1.44 19.96 -14.17
CA VAL A 104 -0.05 20.39 -14.30
C VAL A 104 0.61 20.55 -12.93
N ASP A 105 1.87 20.08 -12.80
CA ASP A 105 2.68 20.11 -11.58
C ASP A 105 2.07 19.37 -10.37
N GLN A 106 1.26 18.32 -10.63
CA GLN A 106 0.62 17.50 -9.62
C GLN A 106 1.02 16.03 -9.78
N ASN A 107 1.39 15.37 -8.68
CA ASN A 107 1.55 13.92 -8.62
C ASN A 107 0.41 13.32 -7.80
N ILE A 108 -0.69 13.00 -8.47
CA ILE A 108 -1.94 12.53 -7.84
C ILE A 108 -1.73 11.24 -7.03
N HIS A 109 -1.02 10.27 -7.61
CA HIS A 109 -0.79 8.98 -6.97
C HIS A 109 0.10 9.13 -5.72
N GLU A 110 1.04 10.08 -5.74
CA GLU A 110 1.87 10.40 -4.58
C GLU A 110 1.09 11.09 -3.48
N GLN A 111 0.22 12.04 -3.82
CA GLN A 111 -0.69 12.69 -2.87
C GLN A 111 -1.60 11.69 -2.16
N LEU A 112 -2.08 10.65 -2.86
CA LEU A 112 -2.83 9.57 -2.22
C LEU A 112 -2.00 8.85 -1.16
N VAL A 113 -0.74 8.49 -1.47
CA VAL A 113 0.16 7.83 -0.52
C VAL A 113 0.47 8.75 0.66
N ASP A 114 0.70 10.04 0.41
CA ASP A 114 1.00 11.04 1.44
C ASP A 114 -0.20 11.25 2.36
N LEU A 115 -1.42 11.38 1.82
CA LEU A 115 -2.64 11.49 2.61
C LEU A 115 -2.84 10.28 3.53
N MET A 116 -2.65 9.06 3.01
CA MET A 116 -2.76 7.84 3.83
C MET A 116 -1.68 7.80 4.92
N LEU A 117 -0.47 8.25 4.60
CA LEU A 117 0.64 8.31 5.56
C LEU A 117 0.34 9.31 6.69
N GLU A 118 -0.12 10.51 6.35
CA GLU A 118 -0.56 11.52 7.30
C GLU A 118 -1.70 11.01 8.18
N ALA A 119 -2.65 10.26 7.61
CA ALA A 119 -3.78 9.70 8.35
C ALA A 119 -3.40 8.63 9.37
N ILE A 120 -2.41 7.79 9.04
CA ILE A 120 -1.83 6.83 9.99
C ILE A 120 -1.13 7.56 11.14
N GLN A 121 -0.38 8.62 10.83
CA GLN A 121 0.36 9.39 11.84
C GLN A 121 -0.56 10.25 12.72
N GLY A 122 -1.63 10.79 12.14
CA GLY A 122 -2.58 11.69 12.77
C GLY A 122 -3.82 11.02 13.35
N ALA A 123 -3.86 9.68 13.43
CA ALA A 123 -4.95 8.88 14.01
C ALA A 123 -6.36 9.14 13.41
N HIS A 124 -6.43 9.49 12.12
CA HIS A 124 -7.68 9.68 11.36
C HIS A 124 -7.72 8.76 10.13
N PHE A 125 -7.04 7.61 10.22
CA PHE A 125 -6.96 6.64 9.14
C PHE A 125 -8.33 6.08 8.74
N GLU A 126 -9.23 5.88 9.70
CA GLU A 126 -10.59 5.39 9.43
C GLU A 126 -11.37 6.34 8.50
N ASP A 127 -11.30 7.65 8.74
CA ASP A 127 -11.97 8.65 7.92
C ASP A 127 -11.41 8.73 6.49
N VAL A 128 -10.08 8.59 6.34
CA VAL A 128 -9.47 8.50 4.99
C VAL A 128 -9.91 7.22 4.29
N THR A 129 -9.92 6.08 4.98
CA THR A 129 -10.32 4.82 4.35
C THR A 129 -11.78 4.79 3.93
N GLU A 130 -12.69 5.44 4.68
CA GLU A 130 -14.11 5.58 4.27
C GLU A 130 -14.23 6.36 2.96
N PHE A 131 -13.52 7.48 2.84
CA PHE A 131 -13.48 8.26 1.60
C PHE A 131 -12.92 7.43 0.43
N LEU A 132 -11.81 6.70 0.67
CA LEU A 132 -11.20 5.86 -0.36
C LEU A 132 -12.10 4.69 -0.77
N GLU A 133 -12.90 4.12 0.14
CA GLU A 133 -13.87 3.08 -0.20
C GLU A 133 -14.91 3.60 -1.21
N GLU A 134 -15.49 4.79 -0.99
CA GLU A 134 -16.43 5.40 -1.95
C GLU A 134 -15.75 5.69 -3.32
N VAL A 135 -14.49 6.15 -3.31
CA VAL A 135 -13.73 6.41 -4.55
C VAL A 135 -13.40 5.11 -5.30
N ILE A 136 -13.01 4.05 -4.58
CA ILE A 136 -12.72 2.74 -5.18
C ILE A 136 -13.99 2.16 -5.82
N GLU A 137 -15.13 2.23 -5.12
CA GLU A 137 -16.42 1.81 -5.68
C GLU A 137 -16.75 2.57 -6.98
N ALA A 138 -16.55 3.90 -6.98
CA ALA A 138 -16.78 4.72 -8.16
C ALA A 138 -15.82 4.39 -9.32
N LEU A 139 -14.56 4.07 -9.04
CA LEU A 139 -13.58 3.65 -10.06
C LEU A 139 -13.91 2.29 -10.68
N ILE A 140 -14.39 1.34 -9.87
CA ILE A 140 -14.74 -0.01 -10.34
C ILE A 140 -15.99 0.00 -11.23
N LEU A 141 -16.93 0.91 -10.95
CA LEU A 141 -18.18 1.01 -11.72
C LEU A 141 -17.97 1.56 -13.13
N ASP A 142 -16.89 2.30 -13.38
CA ASP A 142 -16.65 2.97 -14.66
C ASP A 142 -15.16 2.93 -15.02
N GLU A 143 -14.85 1.90 -15.83
CA GLU A 143 -13.53 1.59 -16.40
C GLU A 143 -13.39 2.09 -17.86
N GLU A 144 -14.20 3.07 -18.31
CA GLU A 144 -14.17 3.53 -19.70
C GLU A 144 -12.86 4.24 -20.08
N VAL A 145 -12.29 5.00 -19.13
CA VAL A 145 -11.08 5.82 -19.36
C VAL A 145 -9.80 5.06 -18.98
N ARG A 146 -9.79 4.45 -17.80
CA ARG A 146 -8.73 3.59 -17.28
C ARG A 146 -9.34 2.50 -16.42
N THR A 147 -8.71 1.34 -16.45
CA THR A 147 -9.06 0.24 -15.57
C THR A 147 -8.55 0.49 -14.15
N PHE A 148 -9.19 -0.11 -13.15
CA PHE A 148 -8.75 0.02 -11.75
C PHE A 148 -7.26 -0.39 -11.53
N PRO A 149 -6.72 -1.45 -12.16
CA PRO A 149 -5.29 -1.75 -12.11
C PRO A 149 -4.38 -0.63 -12.60
N GLU A 150 -4.74 0.05 -13.70
CA GLU A 150 -3.95 1.15 -14.26
C GLU A 150 -3.87 2.35 -13.31
N VAL A 151 -4.89 2.56 -12.48
CA VAL A 151 -4.90 3.59 -11.43
C VAL A 151 -4.04 3.19 -10.23
N MET A 152 -4.06 1.91 -9.84
CA MET A 152 -3.40 1.44 -8.62
C MET A 152 -1.93 1.06 -8.78
N ILE A 153 -1.49 0.64 -9.98
CA ILE A 153 -0.09 0.27 -10.23
C ILE A 153 0.88 1.42 -9.87
N PRO A 154 0.66 2.68 -10.29
CA PRO A 154 1.53 3.81 -9.90
C PRO A 154 1.62 4.02 -8.39
N VAL A 155 0.54 3.76 -7.65
CA VAL A 155 0.51 3.85 -6.18
C VAL A 155 1.46 2.81 -5.57
N PHE A 156 1.45 1.58 -6.10
CA PHE A 156 2.38 0.54 -5.67
C PHE A 156 3.82 0.79 -6.11
N ASP A 157 4.06 1.44 -7.25
CA ASP A 157 5.39 1.85 -7.70
C ASP A 157 6.00 2.90 -6.74
N ILE A 158 5.19 3.86 -6.28
CA ILE A 158 5.59 4.86 -5.29
C ILE A 158 5.94 4.18 -3.96
N LEU A 159 5.10 3.26 -3.48
CA LEU A 159 5.37 2.51 -2.26
C LEU A 159 6.64 1.64 -2.38
N LEU A 160 6.83 0.95 -3.50
CA LEU A 160 8.06 0.23 -3.80
C LEU A 160 9.28 1.15 -3.74
N GLY A 161 9.19 2.30 -4.41
CA GLY A 161 10.25 3.31 -4.46
C GLY A 161 10.61 3.87 -3.09
N ARG A 162 9.63 4.10 -2.22
CA ARG A 162 9.82 4.65 -0.87
C ARG A 162 10.30 3.58 0.13
N ILE A 163 9.79 2.36 0.07
CA ILE A 163 10.11 1.29 1.02
C ILE A 163 11.50 0.70 0.80
N LYS A 164 11.98 0.61 -0.46
CA LYS A 164 13.24 -0.07 -0.80
C LYS A 164 14.48 0.48 -0.08
N ASP A 165 14.42 1.75 0.31
CA ASP A 165 15.53 2.47 0.93
C ASP A 165 15.38 2.58 2.46
N LEU A 166 14.31 2.00 3.04
CA LEU A 166 14.05 2.03 4.47
C LEU A 166 14.76 0.90 5.23
N GLU A 167 15.00 1.16 6.50
CA GLU A 167 15.62 0.24 7.44
C GLU A 167 14.63 -0.25 8.50
N LEU A 168 14.93 -1.42 9.08
CA LEU A 168 14.05 -2.12 10.03
C LEU A 168 13.60 -1.23 11.19
N CYS A 169 14.48 -0.39 11.74
CA CYS A 169 14.18 0.42 12.94
C CYS A 169 13.54 1.79 12.62
N GLN A 170 13.26 2.10 11.36
CA GLN A 170 12.66 3.38 10.98
C GLN A 170 11.15 3.33 11.17
N ILE A 171 10.59 4.26 11.94
CA ILE A 171 9.14 4.35 12.22
C ILE A 171 8.34 4.49 10.91
N LEU A 172 8.88 5.23 9.94
CA LEU A 172 8.26 5.45 8.64
C LEU A 172 7.98 4.14 7.88
N LEU A 173 8.85 3.12 8.03
CA LEU A 173 8.61 1.79 7.44
C LEU A 173 7.28 1.22 7.92
N TYR A 174 7.03 1.26 9.23
CA TYR A 174 5.83 0.67 9.82
C TYR A 174 4.55 1.38 9.39
N ALA A 175 4.62 2.70 9.16
CA ALA A 175 3.50 3.43 8.59
C ALA A 175 3.17 2.96 7.16
N TYR A 176 4.18 2.74 6.31
CA TYR A 176 3.94 2.14 4.98
C TYR A 176 3.44 0.69 5.05
N LEU A 177 3.90 -0.10 6.02
CA LEU A 177 3.36 -1.44 6.24
C LEU A 177 1.89 -1.42 6.67
N ASP A 178 1.46 -0.39 7.40
CA ASP A 178 0.06 -0.20 7.78
C ASP A 178 -0.82 0.17 6.58
N ILE A 179 -0.31 1.00 5.64
CA ILE A 179 -0.97 1.23 4.34
C ILE A 179 -1.15 -0.10 3.58
N LEU A 180 -0.10 -0.91 3.50
CA LEU A 180 -0.15 -2.21 2.82
C LEU A 180 -1.08 -3.22 3.53
N LEU A 181 -1.20 -3.14 4.86
CA LEU A 181 -2.17 -3.95 5.59
C LEU A 181 -3.62 -3.58 5.22
N TYR A 182 -3.92 -2.31 5.03
CA TYR A 182 -5.21 -1.90 4.50
C TYR A 182 -5.42 -2.41 3.06
N PHE A 183 -4.45 -2.21 2.17
CA PHE A 183 -4.53 -2.67 0.79
C PHE A 183 -4.70 -4.18 0.64
N THR A 184 -4.10 -4.98 1.52
CA THR A 184 -4.26 -6.45 1.51
C THR A 184 -5.60 -6.92 2.10
N ARG A 185 -6.37 -6.04 2.76
CA ARG A 185 -7.73 -6.32 3.28
C ARG A 185 -8.82 -5.84 2.33
N GLN A 186 -8.59 -4.75 1.60
CA GLN A 186 -9.55 -4.25 0.61
C GLN A 186 -9.54 -5.19 -0.60
N LYS A 187 -10.71 -5.72 -0.96
CA LYS A 187 -10.87 -6.81 -1.93
C LYS A 187 -10.28 -6.53 -3.32
N ASP A 188 -10.55 -5.36 -3.85
CA ASP A 188 -10.24 -4.98 -5.23
C ASP A 188 -8.78 -4.55 -5.36
N VAL A 189 -8.27 -3.78 -4.40
CA VAL A 189 -6.86 -3.40 -4.28
C VAL A 189 -5.99 -4.64 -4.07
N ALA A 190 -6.41 -5.57 -3.22
CA ALA A 190 -5.67 -6.81 -2.99
C ALA A 190 -5.57 -7.67 -4.26
N LYS A 191 -6.59 -7.66 -5.13
CA LYS A 191 -6.55 -8.33 -6.42
C LYS A 191 -5.47 -7.72 -7.32
N VAL A 192 -5.41 -6.40 -7.43
CA VAL A 192 -4.33 -5.73 -8.18
C VAL A 192 -2.97 -6.00 -7.53
N PHE A 193 -2.90 -6.00 -6.19
CA PHE A 193 -1.67 -6.23 -5.45
C PHE A 193 -1.05 -7.60 -5.74
N VAL A 194 -1.85 -8.69 -5.74
CA VAL A 194 -1.31 -10.04 -5.98
C VAL A 194 -0.79 -10.21 -7.41
N ASP A 195 -1.34 -9.48 -8.38
CA ASP A 195 -0.86 -9.46 -9.77
C ASP A 195 0.40 -8.59 -9.89
N TYR A 196 0.43 -7.44 -9.21
CA TYR A 196 1.56 -6.52 -9.21
C TYR A 196 2.84 -7.13 -8.59
N ILE A 197 2.72 -7.96 -7.56
CA ILE A 197 3.88 -8.60 -6.92
C ILE A 197 4.44 -9.81 -7.69
N GLN A 198 3.93 -10.13 -8.87
CA GLN A 198 4.50 -11.20 -9.68
C GLN A 198 5.89 -10.78 -10.21
N PRO A 199 6.91 -11.66 -10.11
CA PRO A 199 8.23 -11.34 -10.63
C PRO A 199 8.22 -11.28 -12.15
N LYS A 200 9.03 -10.37 -12.72
CA LYS A 200 9.22 -10.25 -14.17
C LYS A 200 9.72 -11.55 -14.83
N ASP A 201 10.54 -12.31 -14.11
CA ASP A 201 10.97 -13.66 -14.49
C ASP A 201 10.74 -14.63 -13.31
N PRO A 202 9.67 -15.44 -13.34
CA PRO A 202 9.35 -16.42 -12.29
C PRO A 202 10.36 -17.56 -12.16
N SER A 203 11.26 -17.75 -13.13
CA SER A 203 12.30 -18.79 -13.05
C SER A 203 13.53 -18.31 -12.27
N ASN A 204 13.70 -16.99 -12.13
CA ASN A 204 14.82 -16.39 -11.43
C ASN A 204 14.43 -16.00 -9.99
N GLY A 205 15.04 -16.69 -9.01
CA GLY A 205 14.78 -16.46 -7.60
C GLY A 205 15.05 -15.02 -7.14
N GLN A 206 16.03 -14.34 -7.74
CA GLN A 206 16.36 -12.95 -7.42
C GLN A 206 15.28 -11.96 -7.88
N MET A 207 14.47 -12.29 -8.88
CA MET A 207 13.40 -11.40 -9.33
C MET A 207 12.24 -11.34 -8.33
N TYR A 208 12.04 -12.38 -7.52
CA TYR A 208 11.09 -12.34 -6.41
C TYR A 208 11.46 -11.27 -5.38
N GLN A 209 12.77 -11.07 -5.12
CA GLN A 209 13.24 -10.05 -4.18
C GLN A 209 12.99 -8.62 -4.68
N LYS A 210 12.85 -8.41 -5.99
CA LYS A 210 12.65 -7.08 -6.59
C LYS A 210 11.18 -6.62 -6.62
N THR A 211 10.25 -7.50 -6.28
CA THR A 211 8.81 -7.15 -6.19
C THR A 211 8.56 -6.39 -4.90
N LEU A 212 7.41 -5.73 -4.76
CA LEU A 212 7.10 -4.97 -3.54
C LEU A 212 7.08 -5.85 -2.29
N LEU A 213 6.44 -7.02 -2.34
CA LEU A 213 6.50 -8.00 -1.25
C LEU A 213 7.94 -8.47 -1.01
N GLY A 214 8.73 -8.67 -2.07
CA GLY A 214 10.11 -9.11 -1.93
C GLY A 214 11.05 -8.08 -1.34
N VAL A 215 10.88 -6.80 -1.68
CA VAL A 215 11.62 -5.69 -1.11
C VAL A 215 11.35 -5.61 0.40
N ILE A 216 10.09 -5.74 0.82
CA ILE A 216 9.73 -5.83 2.24
C ILE A 216 10.43 -7.03 2.88
N LEU A 217 10.29 -8.23 2.31
CA LEU A 217 10.93 -9.43 2.85
C LEU A 217 12.46 -9.29 2.94
N ASN A 218 13.10 -8.46 2.12
CA ASN A 218 14.55 -8.24 2.14
C ASN A 218 15.02 -7.27 3.24
N ILE A 219 14.13 -6.57 3.95
CA ILE A 219 14.50 -5.64 5.04
C ILE A 219 14.99 -6.43 6.26
N SER A 220 16.21 -6.17 6.71
CA SER A 220 16.80 -6.87 7.84
C SER A 220 17.92 -6.06 8.48
N CYS A 221 18.34 -6.51 9.67
CA CYS A 221 19.55 -6.07 10.35
C CYS A 221 20.81 -6.83 9.91
N LEU A 222 20.73 -7.66 8.87
CA LEU A 222 21.85 -8.41 8.31
C LEU A 222 22.68 -7.57 7.32
N LEU A 223 23.95 -7.92 7.17
CA LEU A 223 24.83 -7.36 6.14
C LEU A 223 24.25 -7.62 4.75
N LYS A 224 24.08 -6.54 3.96
CA LYS A 224 23.63 -6.63 2.56
C LYS A 224 24.64 -7.37 1.67
N THR A 225 25.93 -7.19 1.96
CA THR A 225 27.03 -7.85 1.25
C THR A 225 27.93 -8.53 2.28
N PRO A 226 28.07 -9.87 2.25
CA PRO A 226 28.94 -10.58 3.17
C PRO A 226 30.38 -10.03 3.12
N GLY A 227 30.96 -9.76 4.30
CA GLY A 227 32.32 -9.24 4.42
C GLY A 227 32.45 -7.71 4.29
N VAL A 228 31.41 -7.00 3.84
CA VAL A 228 31.39 -5.53 3.79
C VAL A 228 30.67 -4.99 5.03
N VAL A 229 31.45 -4.62 6.05
CA VAL A 229 30.93 -4.15 7.35
C VAL A 229 30.68 -2.63 7.37
N GLU A 230 31.17 -1.92 6.35
CA GLU A 230 30.95 -0.48 6.23
C GLU A 230 29.45 -0.17 6.11
N ASN A 231 28.99 0.79 6.91
CA ASN A 231 27.60 1.27 6.93
C ASN A 231 26.54 0.24 7.39
N HIS A 232 26.89 -0.73 8.24
CA HIS A 232 25.92 -1.72 8.76
C HIS A 232 24.74 -1.09 9.56
N GLY A 233 24.81 0.19 9.95
CA GLY A 233 23.71 0.95 10.58
C GLY A 233 23.37 0.55 12.02
N TYR A 234 23.42 -0.75 12.34
CA TYR A 234 23.01 -1.30 13.63
C TYR A 234 24.16 -1.49 14.63
N PHE A 235 25.36 -1.82 14.15
CA PHE A 235 26.53 -2.09 15.00
C PHE A 235 27.74 -1.35 14.44
N LEU A 236 27.93 -0.09 14.86
CA LEU A 236 28.95 0.81 14.29
C LEU A 236 30.38 0.46 14.74
N THR A 237 30.57 0.11 16.02
CA THR A 237 31.89 -0.24 16.57
C THR A 237 31.81 -1.43 17.53
N PRO A 238 31.35 -2.61 17.09
CA PRO A 238 31.07 -3.74 17.96
C PRO A 238 32.28 -4.22 18.79
N SER A 239 33.50 -4.04 18.28
CA SER A 239 34.75 -4.36 19.00
C SER A 239 35.11 -3.38 20.12
N ARG A 240 34.48 -2.20 20.15
CA ARG A 240 34.68 -1.14 21.16
C ARG A 240 33.44 -0.90 22.02
N SER A 241 32.29 -1.42 21.62
CA SER A 241 31.05 -1.35 22.39
C SER A 241 31.12 -2.24 23.64
N SER A 242 30.58 -1.74 24.73
CA SER A 242 30.42 -2.51 25.96
C SER A 242 29.40 -3.65 25.78
N PRO A 243 29.49 -4.74 26.55
CA PRO A 243 28.50 -5.82 26.51
C PRO A 243 27.07 -5.35 26.78
N GLN A 244 26.89 -4.27 27.56
CA GLN A 244 25.57 -3.73 27.86
C GLN A 244 24.98 -2.97 26.67
N GLU A 245 25.77 -2.18 25.96
CA GLU A 245 25.33 -1.47 24.74
C GLU A 245 24.92 -2.46 23.65
N ILE A 246 25.71 -3.53 23.47
CA ILE A 246 25.39 -4.60 22.52
C ILE A 246 24.04 -5.24 22.86
N LYS A 247 23.80 -5.60 24.12
CA LYS A 247 22.52 -6.19 24.57
C LYS A 247 21.33 -5.27 24.36
N VAL A 248 21.48 -3.96 24.63
CA VAL A 248 20.40 -2.98 24.40
C VAL A 248 20.09 -2.90 22.91
N GLN A 249 21.10 -2.87 22.05
CA GLN A 249 20.92 -2.83 20.61
C GLN A 249 20.26 -4.11 20.07
N GLU A 250 20.69 -5.28 20.54
CA GLU A 250 20.05 -6.57 20.20
C GLU A 250 18.58 -6.61 20.62
N ALA A 251 18.26 -6.15 21.85
CA ALA A 251 16.89 -6.09 22.34
C ALA A 251 16.01 -5.18 21.48
N ASN A 252 16.52 -4.03 21.07
CA ASN A 252 15.82 -3.11 20.16
C ASN A 252 15.54 -3.77 18.80
N ILE A 253 16.57 -4.39 18.19
CA ILE A 253 16.42 -5.11 16.91
C ILE A 253 15.37 -6.21 17.03
N HIS A 254 15.40 -7.01 18.10
CA HIS A 254 14.43 -8.07 18.33
C HIS A 254 12.99 -7.54 18.45
N GLN A 255 12.79 -6.41 19.14
CA GLN A 255 11.48 -5.78 19.24
C GLN A 255 10.95 -5.35 17.86
N PHE A 256 11.77 -4.67 17.06
CA PHE A 256 11.40 -4.25 15.72
C PHE A 256 11.15 -5.43 14.78
N MET A 257 11.99 -6.49 14.84
CA MET A 257 11.75 -7.72 14.08
C MET A 257 10.43 -8.39 14.46
N ALA A 258 10.09 -8.46 15.75
CA ALA A 258 8.84 -9.07 16.19
C ALA A 258 7.62 -8.35 15.63
N GLN A 259 7.63 -7.01 15.64
CA GLN A 259 6.58 -6.18 15.04
C GLN A 259 6.56 -6.33 13.52
N PHE A 260 7.72 -6.34 12.88
CA PHE A 260 7.87 -6.47 11.44
C PHE A 260 7.33 -7.80 10.92
N HIS A 261 7.71 -8.91 11.55
CA HIS A 261 7.20 -10.24 11.22
C HIS A 261 5.71 -10.36 11.46
N GLU A 262 5.16 -9.65 12.46
CA GLU A 262 3.70 -9.60 12.67
C GLU A 262 3.00 -8.91 11.49
N LYS A 263 3.50 -7.78 11.00
CA LYS A 263 2.93 -7.10 9.83
C LYS A 263 2.99 -7.99 8.57
N ILE A 264 4.12 -8.63 8.29
CA ILE A 264 4.26 -9.55 7.13
C ILE A 264 3.29 -10.72 7.25
N TYR A 265 3.23 -11.35 8.43
CA TYR A 265 2.27 -12.41 8.71
C TYR A 265 0.83 -11.96 8.44
N GLN A 266 0.44 -10.77 8.91
CA GLN A 266 -0.90 -10.24 8.72
C GLN A 266 -1.20 -9.96 7.25
N MET A 267 -0.26 -9.39 6.49
CA MET A 267 -0.42 -9.19 5.03
C MET A 267 -0.69 -10.53 4.32
N LEU A 268 0.16 -11.54 4.54
CA LEU A 268 -0.02 -12.86 3.94
C LEU A 268 -1.33 -13.52 4.37
N LYS A 269 -1.70 -13.39 5.65
CA LYS A 269 -2.95 -13.93 6.18
C LYS A 269 -4.17 -13.26 5.54
N ASN A 270 -4.17 -11.93 5.40
CA ASN A 270 -5.26 -11.19 4.75
C ASN A 270 -5.47 -11.75 3.34
N LEU A 271 -4.41 -11.81 2.52
CA LEU A 271 -4.46 -12.33 1.15
C LEU A 271 -4.92 -13.79 1.06
N LEU A 272 -4.49 -14.65 1.98
CA LEU A 272 -4.90 -16.06 2.02
C LEU A 272 -6.38 -16.25 2.39
N GLN A 273 -6.98 -15.30 3.10
CA GLN A 273 -8.34 -15.40 3.65
C GLN A 273 -9.36 -14.57 2.86
N LEU A 274 -8.91 -13.63 2.02
CA LEU A 274 -9.76 -12.66 1.36
C LEU A 274 -10.65 -13.26 0.28
N SER A 275 -10.09 -14.05 -0.63
CA SER A 275 -10.84 -14.74 -1.67
C SER A 275 -10.13 -16.02 -2.16
N PRO A 276 -10.84 -16.98 -2.78
CA PRO A 276 -10.21 -18.14 -3.39
C PRO A 276 -9.16 -17.77 -4.45
N GLU A 277 -9.39 -16.68 -5.17
CA GLU A 277 -8.47 -16.17 -6.20
C GLU A 277 -7.17 -15.65 -5.59
N THR A 278 -7.27 -14.70 -4.66
CA THR A 278 -6.11 -14.12 -3.97
C THR A 278 -5.31 -15.19 -3.23
N LYS A 279 -6.00 -16.14 -2.59
CA LYS A 279 -5.39 -17.34 -2.00
C LYS A 279 -4.62 -18.17 -3.03
N HIS A 280 -5.20 -18.43 -4.19
CA HIS A 280 -4.52 -19.18 -5.25
C HIS A 280 -3.29 -18.43 -5.73
N CYS A 281 -3.40 -17.15 -6.06
CA CYS A 281 -2.29 -16.33 -6.55
C CYS A 281 -1.13 -16.27 -5.55
N ILE A 282 -1.41 -16.03 -4.26
CA ILE A 282 -0.34 -15.94 -3.25
C ILE A 282 0.32 -17.30 -2.97
N LEU A 283 -0.45 -18.40 -2.98
CA LEU A 283 0.11 -19.74 -2.83
C LEU A 283 0.95 -20.14 -4.06
N SER A 284 0.50 -19.80 -5.26
CA SER A 284 1.27 -19.95 -6.51
C SER A 284 2.57 -19.14 -6.45
N TRP A 285 2.50 -17.89 -5.99
CA TRP A 285 3.67 -17.03 -5.77
C TRP A 285 4.68 -17.68 -4.82
N LEU A 286 4.22 -18.18 -3.66
CA LEU A 286 5.06 -18.86 -2.67
C LEU A 286 5.70 -20.14 -3.23
N GLY A 287 4.91 -20.98 -3.89
CA GLY A 287 5.40 -22.23 -4.47
C GLY A 287 6.43 -22.01 -5.58
N ASN A 288 6.19 -21.04 -6.47
CA ASN A 288 7.13 -20.68 -7.52
C ASN A 288 8.39 -20.02 -6.93
N CYS A 289 8.25 -19.14 -5.93
CA CYS A 289 9.37 -18.51 -5.22
C CYS A 289 10.31 -19.54 -4.60
N LEU A 290 9.76 -20.53 -3.88
CA LEU A 290 10.53 -21.60 -3.26
C LEU A 290 11.24 -22.47 -4.31
N HIS A 291 10.55 -22.79 -5.40
CA HIS A 291 11.12 -23.57 -6.50
C HIS A 291 12.28 -22.84 -7.21
N ALA A 292 12.08 -21.58 -7.59
CA ALA A 292 13.11 -20.76 -8.23
C ALA A 292 14.36 -20.57 -7.36
N ASN A 293 14.19 -20.66 -6.04
CA ASN A 293 15.26 -20.53 -5.05
C ASN A 293 15.80 -21.87 -4.50
N ALA A 294 15.35 -23.02 -5.01
CA ALA A 294 15.76 -24.34 -4.51
C ALA A 294 17.29 -24.57 -4.58
N GLY A 295 17.96 -23.90 -5.53
CA GLY A 295 19.40 -23.95 -5.70
C GLY A 295 20.21 -23.38 -4.54
N ARG A 296 19.61 -22.58 -3.64
CA ARG A 296 20.25 -22.06 -2.43
C ARG A 296 20.79 -23.15 -1.49
N THR A 297 20.26 -24.37 -1.59
CA THR A 297 20.70 -25.51 -0.76
C THR A 297 21.97 -26.19 -1.27
N LYS A 298 22.44 -25.85 -2.47
CA LYS A 298 23.58 -26.52 -3.11
C LYS A 298 24.90 -25.97 -2.60
N ILE A 299 25.89 -26.84 -2.39
CA ILE A 299 27.21 -26.48 -1.82
C ILE A 299 27.95 -25.40 -2.64
N TRP A 300 27.80 -25.41 -3.97
CA TRP A 300 28.47 -24.44 -4.86
C TRP A 300 27.92 -23.01 -4.73
N ALA A 301 26.73 -22.83 -4.13
CA ALA A 301 26.17 -21.51 -3.82
C ALA A 301 27.14 -20.66 -2.99
N ASN A 302 27.91 -21.30 -2.10
CA ASN A 302 28.90 -20.64 -1.25
C ASN A 302 30.26 -20.42 -1.94
N GLN A 303 30.48 -21.04 -3.10
CA GLN A 303 31.75 -20.99 -3.84
C GLN A 303 31.76 -19.91 -4.93
N MET A 304 30.59 -19.43 -5.37
CA MET A 304 30.44 -18.38 -6.38
C MET A 304 29.45 -17.30 -5.92
N PRO A 305 29.84 -16.41 -4.98
CA PRO A 305 28.93 -15.44 -4.38
C PRO A 305 28.26 -14.51 -5.40
N GLU A 306 28.99 -14.05 -6.42
CA GLU A 306 28.45 -13.14 -7.44
C GLU A 306 27.30 -13.75 -8.23
N ILE A 307 27.44 -15.02 -8.66
CA ILE A 307 26.41 -15.75 -9.39
C ILE A 307 25.22 -16.03 -8.46
N PHE A 308 25.50 -16.36 -7.19
CA PHE A 308 24.47 -16.58 -6.19
C PHE A 308 23.56 -15.35 -6.00
N PHE A 309 24.15 -14.15 -5.83
CA PHE A 309 23.39 -12.91 -5.65
C PHE A 309 22.60 -12.47 -6.90
N GLN A 310 22.96 -12.97 -8.08
CA GLN A 310 22.23 -12.68 -9.33
C GLN A 310 21.06 -13.65 -9.56
N MET A 311 21.12 -14.87 -9.01
CA MET A 311 20.16 -15.94 -9.28
C MET A 311 19.15 -16.16 -8.15
N TYR A 312 19.51 -15.86 -6.90
CA TYR A 312 18.71 -16.22 -5.73
C TYR A 312 18.45 -15.03 -4.82
N ALA A 313 17.26 -15.01 -4.23
CA ALA A 313 16.93 -14.05 -3.18
C ALA A 313 17.83 -14.25 -1.95
N SER A 314 17.97 -13.21 -1.15
CA SER A 314 18.90 -13.10 -0.02
C SER A 314 18.51 -13.95 1.19
N ASP A 315 19.43 -14.05 2.15
CA ASP A 315 19.15 -14.69 3.44
C ASP A 315 18.13 -13.90 4.26
N ALA A 316 18.20 -12.57 4.22
CA ALA A 316 17.21 -11.68 4.85
C ALA A 316 15.80 -12.00 4.37
N PHE A 317 15.62 -12.12 3.04
CA PHE A 317 14.37 -12.50 2.41
C PHE A 317 13.81 -13.81 3.00
N PHE A 318 14.61 -14.87 3.04
CA PHE A 318 14.15 -16.18 3.47
C PHE A 318 13.96 -16.30 4.99
N LEU A 319 14.73 -15.57 5.79
CA LEU A 319 14.52 -15.52 7.24
C LEU A 319 13.17 -14.87 7.57
N ASN A 320 12.87 -13.74 6.93
CA ASN A 320 11.60 -13.04 7.12
C ASN A 320 10.40 -13.84 6.57
N LEU A 321 10.55 -14.43 5.38
CA LEU A 321 9.52 -15.30 4.81
C LEU A 321 9.27 -16.52 5.71
N GLY A 322 10.34 -17.17 6.18
CA GLY A 322 10.27 -18.31 7.09
C GLY A 322 9.55 -17.97 8.39
N ALA A 323 9.87 -16.82 9.01
CA ALA A 323 9.19 -16.36 10.22
C ALA A 323 7.68 -16.16 10.02
N ALA A 324 7.27 -15.54 8.90
CA ALA A 324 5.86 -15.34 8.59
C ALA A 324 5.12 -16.67 8.31
N LEU A 325 5.74 -17.59 7.56
CA LEU A 325 5.18 -18.92 7.31
C LEU A 325 5.02 -19.74 8.60
N LEU A 326 6.01 -19.70 9.51
CA LEU A 326 5.91 -20.35 10.82
C LEU A 326 4.74 -19.80 11.65
N LYS A 327 4.51 -18.48 11.63
CA LYS A 327 3.34 -17.87 12.28
C LYS A 327 2.02 -18.35 11.64
N LEU A 328 1.94 -18.48 10.31
CA LEU A 328 0.77 -19.05 9.64
C LEU A 328 0.55 -20.53 10.04
N CYS A 329 1.60 -21.28 10.30
CA CYS A 329 1.54 -22.67 10.76
C CYS A 329 1.19 -22.83 12.25
N GLN A 330 1.32 -21.79 13.07
CA GLN A 330 1.13 -21.85 14.52
C GLN A 330 -0.19 -22.52 14.98
N PRO A 331 -1.35 -22.31 14.34
CA PRO A 331 -2.59 -22.98 14.74
C PRO A 331 -2.57 -24.52 14.60
N PHE A 332 -1.68 -25.04 13.77
CA PHE A 332 -1.49 -26.48 13.55
C PHE A 332 -0.47 -27.09 14.52
N CYS A 333 0.44 -26.29 15.07
CA CYS A 333 1.52 -26.75 15.96
C CYS A 333 1.09 -27.00 17.41
N LYS A 334 -0.18 -26.76 17.78
CA LYS A 334 -0.67 -27.06 19.15
C LYS A 334 -0.64 -28.57 19.41
N PRO A 335 -0.16 -29.03 20.58
CA PRO A 335 -0.21 -30.45 20.93
C PRO A 335 -1.63 -31.01 20.77
N ARG A 336 -1.78 -32.13 20.05
CA ARG A 336 -3.07 -32.80 19.76
C ARG A 336 -4.09 -31.91 19.02
N SER A 337 -3.63 -30.94 18.23
CA SER A 337 -4.52 -30.11 17.40
C SER A 337 -5.28 -30.96 16.39
N SER A 338 -6.62 -30.90 16.41
CA SER A 338 -7.47 -31.53 15.40
C SER A 338 -7.22 -30.97 14.00
N ARG A 339 -6.63 -29.76 13.89
CA ARG A 339 -6.27 -29.14 12.61
C ARG A 339 -5.18 -29.90 11.87
N LEU A 340 -4.39 -30.74 12.54
CA LEU A 340 -3.41 -31.61 11.88
C LEU A 340 -4.07 -32.58 10.89
N LEU A 341 -5.33 -32.97 11.17
CA LEU A 341 -6.10 -33.88 10.30
C LEU A 341 -6.53 -33.21 8.98
N THR A 342 -6.38 -31.89 8.86
CA THR A 342 -6.67 -31.15 7.61
C THR A 342 -5.53 -31.25 6.59
N PHE A 343 -4.35 -31.72 7.00
CA PHE A 343 -3.25 -31.92 6.06
C PHE A 343 -3.52 -33.14 5.17
N ASN A 344 -3.42 -32.93 3.87
CA ASN A 344 -3.50 -34.02 2.91
C ASN A 344 -2.14 -34.75 2.85
N PRO A 345 -2.03 -36.02 3.32
CA PRO A 345 -0.76 -36.76 3.28
C PRO A 345 -0.31 -37.10 1.86
N THR A 346 -1.20 -37.02 0.85
CA THR A 346 -0.87 -37.28 -0.55
C THR A 346 -0.44 -36.01 -1.31
N TYR A 347 -0.36 -34.86 -0.64
CA TYR A 347 -0.03 -33.56 -1.26
C TYR A 347 1.20 -33.63 -2.17
N CYS A 348 2.31 -34.20 -1.67
CA CYS A 348 3.56 -34.29 -2.42
C CYS A 348 3.58 -35.41 -3.48
N ALA A 349 2.58 -36.29 -3.50
CA ALA A 349 2.48 -37.36 -4.49
C ALA A 349 1.88 -36.87 -5.82
N LEU A 350 1.18 -35.72 -5.80
CA LEU A 350 0.57 -35.12 -6.97
C LEU A 350 1.64 -34.39 -7.80
N LYS A 351 1.90 -34.89 -9.02
CA LYS A 351 2.87 -34.33 -9.96
C LYS A 351 2.17 -33.78 -11.19
N GLU A 352 2.82 -32.84 -11.87
CA GLU A 352 2.45 -32.39 -13.23
C GLU A 352 1.00 -31.88 -13.37
N LEU A 353 0.54 -31.10 -12.37
CA LEU A 353 -0.77 -30.44 -12.44
C LEU A 353 -0.67 -29.15 -13.27
N ASN A 354 -1.68 -28.93 -14.13
CA ASN A 354 -1.90 -27.62 -14.77
C ASN A 354 -2.45 -26.61 -13.75
N ASP A 355 -2.54 -25.33 -14.13
CA ASP A 355 -2.88 -24.25 -13.19
C ASP A 355 -4.30 -24.37 -12.58
N GLU A 356 -5.28 -24.72 -13.41
CA GLU A 356 -6.66 -24.96 -12.96
C GLU A 356 -6.74 -26.15 -12.00
N GLU A 357 -6.03 -27.23 -12.29
CA GLU A 357 -5.96 -28.37 -11.38
C GLU A 357 -5.28 -28.03 -10.06
N ARG A 358 -4.22 -27.21 -10.09
CA ARG A 358 -3.54 -26.71 -8.87
C ARG A 358 -4.50 -25.89 -8.02
N LYS A 359 -5.30 -25.03 -8.66
CA LYS A 359 -6.34 -24.23 -8.01
C LYS A 359 -7.40 -25.10 -7.36
N ILE A 360 -7.99 -26.03 -8.11
CA ILE A 360 -9.05 -26.93 -7.62
C ILE A 360 -8.53 -27.85 -6.50
N LYS A 361 -7.35 -28.45 -6.68
CA LYS A 361 -6.76 -29.41 -5.72
C LYS A 361 -6.00 -28.73 -4.57
N ASN A 362 -5.88 -27.40 -4.59
CA ASN A 362 -5.06 -26.60 -3.66
C ASN A 362 -3.60 -27.09 -3.55
N VAL A 363 -2.95 -27.37 -4.69
CA VAL A 363 -1.56 -27.82 -4.76
C VAL A 363 -0.72 -26.79 -5.50
N HIS A 364 0.21 -26.14 -4.80
CA HIS A 364 0.94 -24.98 -5.33
C HIS A 364 2.45 -25.13 -5.27
N MET A 365 2.97 -26.02 -4.42
CA MET A 365 4.37 -26.39 -4.42
C MET A 365 4.72 -27.13 -5.71
N ARG A 366 5.86 -26.77 -6.32
CA ARG A 366 6.46 -27.55 -7.41
C ARG A 366 7.42 -28.56 -6.79
N GLY A 367 7.09 -29.85 -6.94
CA GLY A 367 7.90 -30.98 -6.49
C GLY A 367 9.09 -31.30 -7.37
#